data_AF-A0A0F0CF35-F1
#
_entry.id   AF-A0A0F0CF35-F1
#
_cell.length_a   1.000
_cell.length_b   1.000
_cell.length_c   1.000
_cell.angle_alpha   90.00
_cell.angle_beta   90.00
_cell.angle_gamma   90.00
#
_symmetry.space_group_name_H-M   'P 1'
#
loop_
_entity.id
_entity.type
_entity.pdbx_description
1 polymer ?
#
loop_
_entity_poly.entity_id
_entity_poly.type
_entity_poly.pdbx_seq_one_letter_code
_entity_poly.pdbx_strand_id
1 'polypeptide(L)'
;MVNFLRMELKKMLGMTRYSEDATYIGSCGYVRVNEEVRMRLEFSRSSTTTYDGIVMTMFNRKEGTIDTNALKFRDIWGRKAVSNPNFKEGIIPHIWKTRGRNGMSISRIRRITRYWRMRLVNMLDCFRRQK
;
A
#
# COMPACT_ATOMS: atom_id res chain seq x y z
N MET A 1 -10.67 9.46 8.84
CA MET A 1 -9.43 9.21 8.07
C MET A 1 -8.93 7.78 8.17
N VAL A 2 -8.71 7.28 9.39
CA VAL A 2 -8.26 5.90 9.66
C VAL A 2 -9.08 4.86 8.90
N ASN A 3 -10.39 5.10 8.77
CA ASN A 3 -11.30 4.20 8.06
C ASN A 3 -10.98 4.03 6.55
N PHE A 4 -10.56 5.08 5.82
CA PHE A 4 -10.28 4.95 4.38
C PHE A 4 -9.03 4.12 4.11
N LEU A 5 -7.91 4.46 4.75
CA LEU A 5 -6.65 3.73 4.56
C LEU A 5 -6.80 2.28 5.00
N ARG A 6 -7.49 2.03 6.11
CA ARG A 6 -7.84 0.68 6.56
C ARG A 6 -8.70 -0.05 5.53
N MET A 7 -9.75 0.56 5.00
CA MET A 7 -10.60 -0.06 3.98
C MET A 7 -9.81 -0.39 2.72
N GLU A 8 -8.89 0.48 2.30
CA GLU A 8 -8.08 0.24 1.12
C GLU A 8 -7.07 -0.88 1.34
N LEU A 9 -6.41 -0.92 2.51
CA LEU A 9 -5.59 -2.07 2.92
C LEU A 9 -6.42 -3.36 2.97
N LYS A 10 -7.67 -3.30 3.46
CA LYS A 10 -8.57 -4.45 3.50
C LYS A 10 -8.91 -4.97 2.11
N LYS A 11 -9.18 -4.08 1.15
CA LYS A 11 -9.36 -4.48 -0.26
C LYS A 11 -8.09 -5.10 -0.82
N MET A 12 -6.92 -4.53 -0.52
CA MET A 12 -5.63 -5.02 -1.01
C MET A 12 -5.34 -6.43 -0.50
N LEU A 13 -5.40 -6.64 0.81
CA LEU A 13 -5.16 -7.95 1.42
C LEU A 13 -6.26 -8.96 1.10
N GLY A 14 -7.51 -8.50 0.94
CA GLY A 14 -8.65 -9.31 0.50
C GLY A 14 -8.49 -9.95 -0.89
N MET A 15 -7.56 -9.45 -1.71
CA MET A 15 -7.22 -10.05 -3.03
C MET A 15 -6.07 -11.07 -2.95
N THR A 16 -5.51 -11.29 -1.76
CA THR A 16 -4.38 -12.21 -1.53
C THR A 16 -4.82 -13.40 -0.69
N ARG A 17 -4.01 -14.47 -0.66
CA ARG A 17 -4.22 -15.62 0.24
C ARG A 17 -4.19 -15.26 1.73
N TYR A 18 -3.67 -14.09 2.07
CA TYR A 18 -3.53 -13.62 3.45
C TYR A 18 -4.77 -12.88 3.96
N SER A 19 -5.88 -12.92 3.22
CA SER A 19 -7.12 -12.21 3.57
C SER A 19 -7.70 -12.65 4.91
N GLU A 20 -7.59 -13.95 5.22
CA GLU A 20 -8.13 -14.57 6.45
C GLU A 20 -7.22 -14.33 7.65
N ASP A 21 -5.91 -14.23 7.41
CA ASP A 21 -4.87 -14.03 8.41
C ASP A 21 -4.58 -12.54 8.73
N ALA A 22 -5.39 -11.63 8.19
CA ALA A 22 -5.15 -10.20 8.28
C ALA A 22 -5.95 -9.53 9.42
N THR A 23 -5.22 -8.90 10.35
CA THR A 23 -5.77 -8.06 11.42
C THR A 23 -5.47 -6.58 11.13
N TYR A 24 -6.40 -5.68 11.44
CA TYR A 24 -6.25 -4.25 11.15
C TYR A 24 -6.31 -3.42 12.43
N ILE A 25 -5.25 -2.67 12.70
CA ILE A 25 -5.15 -1.77 13.85
C ILE A 25 -4.82 -0.37 13.34
N GLY A 26 -5.72 0.59 13.58
CA GLY A 26 -5.58 1.94 13.04
C GLY A 26 -5.53 1.92 11.50
N SER A 27 -4.50 2.53 10.93
CA SER A 27 -4.22 2.58 9.49
C SER A 27 -3.22 1.51 9.03
N CYS A 28 -2.94 0.51 9.87
CA CYS A 28 -2.02 -0.58 9.57
C CYS A 28 -2.79 -1.90 9.41
N GLY A 29 -2.34 -2.73 8.48
CA GLY A 29 -2.73 -4.14 8.36
C GLY A 29 -1.59 -5.02 8.85
N TYR A 30 -1.91 -6.10 9.55
CA TYR A 30 -0.96 -7.08 10.06
C TYR A 30 -1.36 -8.45 9.54
N VAL A 31 -0.41 -9.15 8.94
CA VAL A 31 -0.60 -10.46 8.33
C VAL A 31 0.28 -11.48 9.04
N ARG A 32 -0.30 -12.63 9.39
CA ARG A 32 0.46 -13.82 9.78
C ARG A 32 1.07 -14.45 8.53
N VAL A 33 2.40 -14.38 8.40
CA VAL A 33 3.12 -15.05 7.31
C VAL A 33 3.42 -16.50 7.70
N ASN A 34 3.84 -16.72 8.95
CA ASN A 34 3.98 -18.05 9.57
C ASN A 34 3.84 -17.91 11.11
N GLU A 35 4.28 -18.91 11.89
CA GLU A 35 4.14 -18.87 13.35
C GLU A 35 4.88 -17.71 14.01
N GLU A 36 6.11 -17.43 13.59
CA GLU A 36 6.99 -16.46 14.25
C GLU A 36 7.04 -15.11 13.52
N VAL A 37 6.75 -15.10 12.22
CA VAL A 37 6.85 -13.93 11.35
C VAL A 37 5.48 -13.29 11.14
N ARG A 38 5.45 -11.98 11.35
CA ARG A 38 4.34 -11.10 11.03
C ARG A 38 4.80 -10.07 10.01
N MET A 39 3.88 -9.66 9.14
CA MET A 39 4.10 -8.57 8.21
C MET A 39 3.13 -7.44 8.53
N ARG A 40 3.64 -6.23 8.71
CA ARG A 40 2.87 -4.98 8.80
C ARG A 40 2.84 -4.31 7.44
N LEU A 41 1.66 -3.89 7.00
CA LEU A 41 1.44 -3.05 5.83
C LEU A 41 0.85 -1.72 6.26
N GLU A 42 1.39 -0.63 5.72
CA GLU A 42 0.83 0.70 5.91
C GLU A 42 1.11 1.60 4.71
N PHE A 43 0.28 2.63 4.51
CA PHE A 43 0.55 3.61 3.47
C PHE A 43 1.71 4.52 3.87
N SER A 44 2.70 4.63 2.99
CA SER A 44 3.83 5.57 3.10
C SER A 44 3.30 6.99 2.99
N ARG A 45 3.51 7.78 4.04
CA ARG A 45 3.09 9.18 4.09
C ARG A 45 4.20 10.06 3.52
N SER A 46 3.89 10.86 2.51
CA SER A 46 4.84 11.81 1.92
C SER A 46 4.69 13.23 2.43
N SER A 47 3.50 13.62 2.92
CA SER A 47 3.29 14.93 3.54
C SER A 47 2.18 14.89 4.59
N THR A 48 1.89 16.03 5.22
CA THR A 48 0.77 16.18 6.15
C THR A 48 -0.57 15.80 5.51
N THR A 49 -0.69 15.86 4.19
CA THR A 49 -1.94 15.55 3.49
C THR A 49 -1.80 14.49 2.40
N THR A 50 -0.63 13.90 2.16
CA THR A 50 -0.43 12.97 1.04
C THR A 50 0.24 11.67 1.43
N TYR A 51 -0.14 10.61 0.71
CA TYR A 51 0.51 9.31 0.72
C TYR A 51 0.95 8.95 -0.70
N ASP A 52 2.11 8.30 -0.81
CA ASP A 52 2.81 8.07 -2.07
C ASP A 52 3.28 6.63 -2.27
N GLY A 53 2.91 5.71 -1.37
CA GLY A 53 3.36 4.33 -1.45
C GLY A 53 2.77 3.46 -0.35
N ILE A 54 3.29 2.23 -0.27
CA ILE A 54 3.03 1.29 0.81
C ILE A 54 4.37 0.83 1.38
N VAL A 55 4.47 0.79 2.70
CA VAL A 55 5.59 0.18 3.41
C VAL A 55 5.13 -1.17 3.94
N MET A 56 5.96 -2.18 3.71
CA MET A 56 5.78 -3.54 4.17
C MET A 56 6.96 -3.88 5.08
N THR A 57 6.68 -4.13 6.35
CA THR A 57 7.70 -4.45 7.35
C THR A 57 7.44 -5.84 7.88
N MET A 58 8.40 -6.74 7.68
CA MET A 58 8.39 -8.07 8.30
C MET A 58 9.16 -8.03 9.59
N PHE A 59 8.61 -8.65 10.62
CA PHE A 59 9.27 -8.76 11.90
C PHE A 59 8.99 -10.13 12.52
N ASN A 60 10.05 -10.69 13.10
CA ASN A 60 9.98 -11.85 13.97
C ASN A 60 9.52 -11.36 15.34
N ARG A 61 8.57 -12.06 15.96
CA ARG A 61 8.11 -11.73 17.31
C ARG A 61 9.24 -11.78 18.34
N LYS A 62 10.28 -12.59 18.11
CA LYS A 62 11.42 -12.77 19.02
C LYS A 62 12.61 -11.88 18.69
N GLU A 63 12.90 -11.68 17.40
CA GLU A 63 14.16 -11.07 16.94
C GLU A 63 13.98 -9.64 16.39
N GLY A 64 12.74 -9.14 16.31
CA GLY A 64 12.46 -7.80 15.81
C GLY A 64 12.33 -7.74 14.29
N THR A 65 12.62 -6.58 13.70
CA THR A 65 12.43 -6.35 12.25
C THR A 65 13.40 -7.20 11.43
N ILE A 66 12.85 -8.04 10.56
CA ILE A 66 13.60 -8.88 9.62
C ILE A 66 13.94 -8.06 8.38
N ASP A 67 12.92 -7.40 7.81
CA ASP A 67 13.08 -6.61 6.59
C ASP A 67 12.00 -5.53 6.49
N THR A 68 12.31 -4.46 5.77
CA THR A 68 11.35 -3.42 5.40
C THR A 68 11.53 -3.04 3.95
N ASN A 69 10.43 -3.10 3.21
CA ASN A 69 10.42 -2.76 1.80
C ASN A 69 9.28 -1.78 1.49
N ALA A 70 9.59 -0.75 0.71
CA ALA A 70 8.68 0.32 0.37
C ALA A 70 8.40 0.32 -1.12
N LEU A 71 7.13 0.21 -1.48
CA LEU A 71 6.67 0.28 -2.86
C LEU A 71 6.04 1.65 -3.11
N LYS A 72 6.76 2.52 -3.84
CA LYS A 72 6.24 3.86 -4.19
C LYS A 72 5.32 3.80 -5.40
N PHE A 73 4.28 4.62 -5.37
CA PHE A 73 3.30 4.77 -6.44
C PHE A 73 3.94 5.17 -7.77
N ARG A 74 4.98 6.01 -7.72
CA ARG A 74 5.78 6.39 -8.90
C ARG A 74 6.43 5.18 -9.56
N ASP A 75 6.93 4.22 -8.80
CA ASP A 75 7.67 3.07 -9.34
C ASP A 75 6.73 2.07 -10.01
N ILE A 76 5.46 2.04 -9.58
CA ILE A 76 4.45 1.13 -10.12
C ILE A 76 3.76 1.74 -11.34
N TRP A 77 3.44 3.02 -11.30
CA TRP A 77 2.60 3.66 -12.32
C TRP A 77 3.34 4.62 -13.24
N GLY A 78 4.57 5.00 -12.89
CA GLY A 78 5.31 6.06 -13.55
C GLY A 78 4.63 7.42 -13.41
N ARG A 79 5.10 8.38 -14.21
CA ARG A 79 4.38 9.64 -14.44
C ARG A 79 3.27 9.38 -15.44
N LYS A 80 2.07 9.88 -15.15
CA LYS A 80 0.94 9.84 -16.08
C LYS A 80 0.85 11.16 -16.82
N ALA A 81 1.00 11.12 -18.14
CA ALA A 81 0.76 12.29 -18.98
C ALA A 81 -0.67 12.79 -18.76
N VAL A 82 -0.81 14.10 -18.64
CA VAL A 82 -2.10 14.79 -18.51
C VAL A 82 -2.17 15.90 -19.54
N SER A 83 -3.38 16.24 -19.99
CA SER A 83 -3.58 17.32 -20.97
C SER A 83 -3.43 18.73 -20.37
N ASN A 84 -3.09 18.84 -19.09
CA ASN A 84 -2.97 20.13 -18.41
C ASN A 84 -1.61 20.79 -18.73
N PRO A 85 -1.58 22.00 -19.33
CA PRO A 85 -0.36 22.71 -19.66
C PRO A 85 0.58 22.96 -18.48
N ASN A 86 0.05 23.00 -17.25
CA ASN A 86 0.84 23.20 -16.03
C ASN A 86 1.61 21.94 -15.59
N PHE A 87 1.32 20.78 -16.18
CA PHE A 87 1.94 19.50 -15.84
C PHE A 87 2.39 18.78 -17.11
N LYS A 88 3.25 19.45 -17.91
CA LYS A 88 3.80 18.91 -19.17
C LYS A 88 4.53 17.58 -18.99
N GLU A 89 5.17 17.39 -17.84
CA GLU A 89 5.85 16.14 -17.50
C GLU A 89 4.93 15.05 -16.92
N GLY A 90 3.63 15.31 -16.83
CA GLY A 90 2.67 14.42 -16.20
C GLY A 90 2.65 14.49 -14.67
N ILE A 91 1.76 13.71 -14.09
CA ILE A 91 1.47 13.70 -12.64
C ILE A 91 1.78 12.30 -12.08
N ILE A 92 2.41 12.27 -10.90
CA ILE A 92 2.58 11.05 -10.12
C ILE A 92 1.31 10.82 -9.29
N PRO A 93 0.73 9.61 -9.29
CA PRO A 93 -0.44 9.32 -8.47
C PRO A 93 -0.14 9.43 -6.97
N HIS A 94 -1.04 10.07 -6.22
CA HIS A 94 -0.98 10.21 -4.76
C HIS A 94 -2.37 10.03 -4.13
N ILE A 95 -2.41 9.61 -2.87
CA ILE A 95 -3.64 9.60 -2.06
C ILE A 95 -3.67 10.87 -1.21
N TRP A 96 -4.73 11.67 -1.33
CA TRP A 96 -4.84 13.01 -0.74
C TRP A 96 -5.84 13.10 0.41
N LYS A 97 -5.40 13.37 1.63
CA LYS A 97 -6.24 13.77 2.76
C LYS A 97 -6.88 15.14 2.48
N THR A 98 -8.12 15.15 2.02
CA THR A 98 -8.92 16.37 1.92
C THR A 98 -9.55 16.73 3.27
N ARG A 99 -9.64 18.03 3.56
CA ARG A 99 -10.23 18.60 4.78
C ARG A 99 -11.59 19.21 4.41
N GLY A 100 -12.59 18.37 4.12
CA GLY A 100 -13.93 18.85 3.74
C GLY A 100 -14.88 17.70 3.40
N ARG A 101 -16.17 17.86 3.76
CA ARG A 101 -17.24 16.86 3.60
C ARG A 101 -17.26 16.29 2.18
N ASN A 102 -17.21 14.96 2.10
CA ASN A 102 -17.59 14.13 0.96
C ASN A 102 -16.82 14.39 -0.34
N GLY A 103 -15.75 13.61 -0.56
CA GLY A 103 -15.13 13.46 -1.86
C GLY A 103 -13.62 13.63 -1.83
N MET A 104 -12.91 12.53 -1.56
CA MET A 104 -11.48 12.45 -1.88
C MET A 104 -11.40 12.27 -3.39
N SER A 105 -10.93 13.28 -4.12
CA SER A 105 -10.69 13.19 -5.57
C SER A 105 -9.54 12.22 -5.84
N ILE A 106 -9.90 10.95 -5.79
CA ILE A 106 -9.15 9.87 -6.39
C ILE A 106 -9.30 10.07 -7.90
N SER A 107 -8.21 10.32 -8.62
CA SER A 107 -8.13 9.94 -10.02
C SER A 107 -8.26 8.41 -10.08
N ARG A 108 -9.52 7.97 -10.04
CA ARG A 108 -10.06 6.61 -10.20
C ARG A 108 -9.03 5.48 -10.04
N ILE A 109 -8.80 5.06 -8.79
CA ILE A 109 -8.22 3.77 -8.40
C ILE A 109 -9.18 2.64 -8.81
N ARG A 110 -9.46 2.47 -10.11
CA ARG A 110 -10.19 1.31 -10.65
C ARG A 110 -9.27 0.37 -11.42
N ARG A 111 -8.13 0.86 -11.94
CA ARG A 111 -7.09 0.04 -12.61
C ARG A 111 -6.01 -0.53 -11.67
N ILE A 112 -6.17 -0.32 -10.37
CA ILE A 112 -5.11 -0.54 -9.37
C ILE A 112 -5.08 -1.99 -8.89
N THR A 113 -6.22 -2.67 -8.87
CA THR A 113 -6.34 -4.04 -8.35
C THR A 113 -5.46 -5.07 -9.08
N ARG A 114 -5.27 -4.98 -10.40
CA ARG A 114 -4.58 -6.03 -11.17
C ARG A 114 -3.04 -5.92 -11.16
N TYR A 115 -2.48 -4.72 -11.37
CA TYR A 115 -1.03 -4.52 -11.35
C TYR A 115 -0.45 -4.65 -9.94
N TRP A 116 -1.21 -4.23 -8.93
CA TRP A 116 -0.80 -4.33 -7.53
C TRP A 116 -0.84 -5.74 -6.99
N ARG A 117 -1.82 -6.56 -7.41
CA ARG A 117 -1.88 -7.97 -7.05
C ARG A 117 -0.59 -8.69 -7.44
N MET A 118 -0.16 -8.55 -8.69
CA MET A 118 1.06 -9.24 -9.15
C MET A 118 2.30 -8.79 -8.38
N ARG A 119 2.46 -7.48 -8.14
CA ARG A 119 3.65 -6.97 -7.44
C ARG A 119 3.66 -7.38 -5.97
N LEU A 120 2.52 -7.28 -5.29
CA LEU A 120 2.39 -7.62 -3.87
C LEU A 120 2.50 -9.13 -3.63
N VAL A 121 1.93 -9.95 -4.53
CA VAL A 121 2.12 -11.41 -4.50
C VAL A 121 3.57 -11.79 -4.81
N ASN A 122 4.17 -11.25 -5.88
CA ASN A 122 5.58 -11.54 -6.20
C ASN A 122 6.51 -11.12 -5.06
N MET A 123 6.23 -10.00 -4.42
CA MET A 123 7.03 -9.52 -3.30
C MET A 123 6.88 -10.44 -2.08
N LEU A 124 5.65 -10.83 -1.74
CA LEU A 124 5.37 -11.82 -0.70
C LEU A 124 5.99 -13.20 -1.00
N ASP A 125 5.98 -13.63 -2.26
CA ASP A 125 6.58 -14.89 -2.69
C ASP A 125 8.11 -14.84 -2.77
N CYS A 126 8.71 -13.72 -3.18
CA CYS A 126 10.15 -13.48 -3.10
C CYS A 126 10.63 -13.59 -1.65
N PHE A 127 9.87 -13.03 -0.71
CA PHE A 127 10.19 -13.13 0.71
C PHE A 127 10.04 -14.56 1.26
N ARG A 128 9.07 -15.33 0.79
CA ARG A 128 8.95 -16.75 1.16
C ARG A 128 10.12 -17.59 0.64
N ARG A 129 10.70 -17.22 -0.50
CA ARG A 129 11.82 -17.94 -1.15
C ARG A 129 13.20 -17.61 -0.58
N GLN A 130 13.33 -16.62 0.29
CA GLN A 130 14.59 -16.33 1.00
C GLN A 130 14.78 -17.22 2.24
N LYS A 131 14.07 -18.35 2.29
CA LYS A 131 14.27 -19.45 3.23
C LYS A 131 14.99 -20.59 2.53
#